data_AF-A0A2M8LDU0-F1
#
_entry.id   AF-A0A2M8LDU0-F1
#
_cell.length_a   1.000
_cell.length_b   1.000
_cell.length_c   1.000
_cell.angle_alpha   90.00
_cell.angle_beta   90.00
_cell.angle_gamma   90.00
#
_symmetry.space_group_name_H-M   'P 1'
#
loop_
_entity.id
_entity.type
_entity.pdbx_description
1 polymer ?
#
loop_
_entity_poly.entity_id
_entity_poly.type
_entity_poly.pdbx_seq_one_letter_code
_entity_poly.pdbx_strand_id
1 'polypeptide(L)'
;MRAGYQVLRQLFTEKILGDAGTTVIIQQRLTAREFFLFALAEGTDAILFGTAMDYKRLKDGDQGPHTGGMGAVPPVPFVSSKLEEQVMVEVVRPLVAEMARRGTPYRSIIYCGMMLTTEGPTLLEVNVRFGDPEAQVLLPRLDQENGPILAEILLATTKDGALKNSPFVSAQRPQCAS
;
A
#
# COMPACT_ATOMS: atom_id res chain seq x y z
N MET A 1 -8.20 4.10 -30.06
CA MET A 1 -7.54 2.89 -30.60
C MET A 1 -6.05 3.11 -30.94
N ARG A 2 -5.66 4.21 -31.61
CA ARG A 2 -4.25 4.47 -32.00
C ARG A 2 -3.25 4.62 -30.84
N ALA A 3 -3.64 5.26 -29.73
CA ALA A 3 -2.73 5.51 -28.61
C ALA A 3 -2.26 4.22 -27.89
N GLY A 4 -3.17 3.27 -27.66
CA GLY A 4 -2.80 1.99 -27.03
C GLY A 4 -1.83 1.18 -27.87
N TYR A 5 -2.06 1.09 -29.19
CA TYR A 5 -1.16 0.43 -30.12
C TYR A 5 0.24 1.07 -30.14
N GLN A 6 0.32 2.40 -30.09
CA GLN A 6 1.61 3.11 -30.02
C GLN A 6 2.40 2.74 -28.76
N VAL A 7 1.76 2.71 -27.60
CA VAL A 7 2.41 2.30 -26.34
C VAL A 7 2.91 0.85 -26.43
N LEU A 8 2.10 -0.08 -26.96
CA LEU A 8 2.52 -1.47 -27.13
C LEU A 8 3.72 -1.61 -28.07
N ARG A 9 3.77 -0.82 -29.16
CA ARG A 9 4.93 -0.80 -30.06
C ARG A 9 6.18 -0.28 -29.36
N GLN A 10 6.06 0.80 -28.57
CA GLN A 10 7.17 1.34 -27.79
C GLN A 10 7.71 0.31 -26.78
N LEU A 11 6.81 -0.42 -26.10
CA LEU A 11 7.18 -1.43 -25.11
C LEU A 11 7.82 -2.66 -25.75
N PHE A 12 7.19 -3.26 -26.78
CA PHE A 12 7.64 -4.54 -27.33
C PHE A 12 8.67 -4.43 -28.44
N THR A 13 8.59 -3.40 -29.30
CA THR A 13 9.51 -3.22 -30.43
C THR A 13 10.68 -2.32 -30.07
N GLU A 14 10.39 -1.17 -29.47
CA GLU A 14 11.42 -0.17 -29.14
C GLU A 14 12.08 -0.44 -27.77
N LYS A 15 11.52 -1.36 -26.98
CA LYS A 15 12.05 -1.83 -25.68
C LYS A 15 12.40 -0.70 -24.71
N ILE A 16 11.55 0.34 -24.65
CA ILE A 16 11.81 1.54 -23.84
C ILE A 16 11.94 1.27 -22.32
N LEU A 17 11.42 0.14 -21.83
CA LEU A 17 11.54 -0.32 -20.44
C LEU A 17 12.47 -1.54 -20.28
N GLY A 18 13.24 -1.89 -21.31
CA GLY A 18 14.06 -3.11 -21.32
C GLY A 18 13.22 -4.36 -21.05
N ASP A 19 13.77 -5.27 -20.25
CA ASP A 19 13.13 -6.56 -19.95
C ASP A 19 11.85 -6.42 -19.13
N ALA A 20 11.70 -5.34 -18.35
CA ALA A 20 10.50 -5.06 -17.57
C ALA A 20 9.26 -4.78 -18.44
N GLY A 21 9.45 -4.39 -19.70
CA GLY A 21 8.37 -4.11 -20.65
C GLY A 21 7.96 -5.30 -21.54
N THR A 22 8.50 -6.49 -21.29
CA THR A 22 8.26 -7.68 -22.14
C THR A 22 6.92 -8.37 -21.89
N THR A 23 6.22 -8.00 -20.81
CA THR A 23 4.86 -8.44 -20.51
C THR A 23 4.05 -7.22 -20.10
N VAL A 24 2.80 -7.15 -20.56
CA VAL A 24 1.86 -6.09 -20.19
C VAL A 24 0.59 -6.71 -19.64
N ILE A 25 -0.01 -6.05 -18.66
CA ILE A 25 -1.32 -6.41 -18.11
C ILE A 25 -2.33 -5.38 -18.64
N ILE A 26 -3.36 -5.84 -19.33
CA ILE A 26 -4.48 -4.99 -19.78
C ILE A 26 -5.60 -5.16 -18.77
N GLN A 27 -5.97 -4.05 -18.11
CA GLN A 27 -6.98 -4.04 -17.06
C GLN A 27 -8.14 -3.11 -17.41
N GLN A 28 -9.27 -3.33 -16.75
CA GLN A 28 -10.39 -2.39 -16.81
C GLN A 28 -9.96 -1.02 -16.26
N ARG A 29 -10.37 0.05 -16.95
CA ARG A 29 -10.21 1.41 -16.43
C ARG A 29 -11.23 1.65 -15.34
N LEU A 30 -10.74 1.88 -14.13
CA LEU A 30 -11.55 2.32 -12.99
C LEU A 30 -11.48 3.86 -12.88
N THR A 31 -12.54 4.48 -12.37
CA THR A 31 -12.60 5.93 -12.13
C THR A 31 -13.24 6.17 -10.77
N ALA A 32 -12.41 6.25 -9.74
CA ALA A 32 -12.82 6.39 -8.35
C ALA A 32 -11.67 6.95 -7.50
N ARG A 33 -11.90 7.13 -6.19
CA ARG A 33 -10.87 7.66 -5.27
C ARG A 33 -9.85 6.58 -4.94
N GLU A 34 -8.58 6.86 -5.17
CA GLU A 34 -7.47 5.99 -4.77
C GLU A 34 -7.14 6.20 -3.28
N PHE A 35 -6.69 5.15 -2.60
CA PHE A 35 -6.08 5.25 -1.28
C PHE A 35 -5.13 4.07 -1.07
N PHE A 36 -4.24 4.19 -0.10
CA PHE A 36 -3.28 3.16 0.23
C PHE A 36 -3.53 2.64 1.63
N LEU A 37 -3.48 1.31 1.77
CA LEU A 37 -3.53 0.63 3.05
C LEU A 37 -2.22 -0.11 3.27
N PHE A 38 -1.65 0.11 4.44
CA PHE A 38 -0.40 -0.50 4.88
C PHE A 38 -0.71 -1.50 5.99
N ALA A 39 -0.09 -2.66 5.95
CA ALA A 39 -0.22 -3.68 6.98
C ALA A 39 1.13 -4.35 7.26
N LEU A 40 1.37 -4.74 8.50
CA LEU A 40 2.54 -5.52 8.91
C LEU A 40 2.17 -7.00 8.86
N ALA A 41 2.87 -7.78 8.05
CA ALA A 41 2.68 -9.22 7.93
C ALA A 41 3.75 -9.97 8.74
N GLU A 42 3.34 -11.05 9.41
CA GLU A 42 4.20 -11.97 10.16
C GLU A 42 4.10 -13.41 9.63
N GLY A 43 4.24 -13.57 8.32
CA GLY A 43 4.23 -14.89 7.67
C GLY A 43 2.82 -15.33 7.28
N THR A 44 1.93 -15.57 8.25
CA THR A 44 0.57 -16.11 8.02
C THR A 44 -0.57 -15.17 8.40
N ASP A 45 -0.28 -14.10 9.14
CA ASP A 45 -1.25 -13.10 9.60
C ASP A 45 -0.70 -11.70 9.34
N ALA A 46 -1.59 -10.71 9.40
CA ALA A 46 -1.22 -9.30 9.25
C ALA A 46 -2.07 -8.38 10.12
N ILE A 47 -1.43 -7.32 10.60
CA ILE A 47 -2.08 -6.25 11.37
C ILE A 47 -2.05 -4.94 10.58
N LEU A 48 -3.12 -4.15 10.70
CA LEU A 48 -3.22 -2.85 10.06
C LEU A 48 -2.13 -1.91 10.58
N PHE A 49 -1.37 -1.31 9.69
CA PHE A 49 -0.37 -0.31 10.01
C PHE A 49 -0.94 1.12 9.91
N GLY A 50 -1.69 1.40 8.84
CA GLY A 50 -2.32 2.69 8.63
C GLY A 50 -2.74 2.90 7.18
N THR A 51 -3.24 4.09 6.89
CA THR A 51 -3.62 4.51 5.54
C THR A 51 -2.93 5.80 5.15
N ALA A 52 -2.62 5.93 3.87
CA ALA A 52 -2.12 7.17 3.30
C ALA A 52 -2.72 7.38 1.90
N MET A 53 -2.72 8.61 1.47
CA MET A 53 -3.06 9.01 0.11
C MET A 53 -1.90 9.83 -0.42
N ASP A 54 -1.37 9.48 -1.58
CA ASP A 54 -0.42 10.32 -2.28
C ASP A 54 -1.09 11.28 -3.26
N TYR A 55 -0.34 12.29 -3.66
CA TYR A 55 -0.68 13.21 -4.73
C TYR A 55 0.33 13.04 -5.85
N LYS A 56 0.02 12.25 -6.88
CA LYS A 56 0.98 11.94 -7.97
C LYS A 56 1.15 13.06 -8.99
N ARG A 57 0.24 14.05 -9.02
CA ARG A 57 0.17 15.06 -10.08
C ARG A 57 1.06 16.25 -9.78
N LEU A 58 1.89 16.62 -10.75
CA LEU A 58 2.89 17.69 -10.60
C LEU A 58 2.30 19.07 -10.29
N LYS A 59 1.06 19.33 -10.70
CA LYS A 59 0.40 20.63 -10.54
C LYS A 59 -0.88 20.51 -9.70
N ASP A 60 -1.24 21.62 -9.08
CA ASP A 60 -2.47 21.78 -8.30
C ASP A 60 -3.73 21.34 -9.07
N GLY A 61 -4.69 20.79 -8.34
CA GLY A 61 -5.95 20.29 -8.92
C GLY A 61 -5.79 19.04 -9.78
N ASP A 62 -4.84 18.18 -9.42
CA ASP A 62 -4.55 16.91 -10.12
C ASP A 62 -4.17 17.07 -11.61
N GLN A 63 -3.41 18.12 -11.92
CA GLN A 63 -2.99 18.43 -13.30
C GLN A 63 -1.52 18.06 -13.58
N GLY A 64 -1.19 17.91 -14.88
CA GLY A 64 0.17 17.63 -15.33
C GLY A 64 0.54 16.14 -15.33
N PRO A 65 1.82 15.81 -15.66
CA PRO A 65 2.28 14.43 -15.73
C PRO A 65 2.24 13.74 -14.36
N HIS A 66 2.16 12.41 -14.35
CA HIS A 66 2.38 11.63 -13.13
C HIS A 66 3.84 11.73 -12.71
N THR A 67 4.05 11.85 -11.40
CA THR A 67 5.34 11.81 -10.71
C THR A 67 5.40 10.57 -9.81
N GLY A 68 6.52 10.35 -9.12
CA GLY A 68 6.60 9.35 -8.06
C GLY A 68 5.74 9.67 -6.82
N GLY A 69 5.31 10.93 -6.66
CA GLY A 69 4.54 11.44 -5.53
C GLY A 69 4.98 12.84 -5.13
N MET A 70 4.06 13.80 -5.06
CA MET A 70 4.31 15.20 -4.67
C MET A 70 4.09 15.45 -3.17
N GLY A 71 3.47 14.50 -2.49
CA GLY A 71 3.14 14.57 -1.07
C GLY A 71 2.18 13.45 -0.69
N ALA A 72 2.02 13.20 0.60
CA ALA A 72 1.08 12.22 1.12
C ALA A 72 0.39 12.70 2.41
N VAL A 73 -0.85 12.25 2.63
CA VAL A 73 -1.64 12.62 3.81
C VAL A 73 -2.17 11.38 4.52
N PRO A 74 -1.73 11.12 5.76
CA PRO A 74 -2.33 10.14 6.66
C PRO A 74 -3.12 10.82 7.81
N PRO A 75 -4.17 10.18 8.37
CA PRO A 75 -4.92 9.09 7.76
C PRO A 75 -5.72 9.61 6.56
N VAL A 76 -6.22 8.71 5.73
CA VAL A 76 -7.02 9.12 4.57
C VAL A 76 -8.42 9.56 5.03
N PRO A 77 -8.85 10.83 4.83
CA PRO A 77 -10.04 11.38 5.51
C PRO A 77 -11.37 10.69 5.20
N PHE A 78 -11.47 9.99 4.07
CA PHE A 78 -12.68 9.29 3.64
C PHE A 78 -12.62 7.78 3.87
N VAL A 79 -11.52 7.27 4.42
CA VAL A 79 -11.36 5.86 4.75
C VAL A 79 -11.78 5.68 6.21
N SER A 80 -12.92 5.05 6.41
CA SER A 80 -13.43 4.72 7.75
C SER A 80 -12.75 3.46 8.31
N SER A 81 -12.72 3.29 9.63
CA SER A 81 -12.25 2.05 10.28
C SER A 81 -12.99 0.80 9.76
N LYS A 82 -14.26 0.93 9.37
CA LYS A 82 -15.03 -0.16 8.77
C LYS A 82 -14.47 -0.55 7.40
N LEU A 83 -14.09 0.46 6.59
CA LEU A 83 -13.47 0.23 5.29
C LEU A 83 -12.06 -0.36 5.45
N GLU A 84 -11.29 0.09 6.44
CA GLU A 84 -9.97 -0.49 6.76
C GLU A 84 -10.10 -1.98 7.08
N GLU A 85 -11.02 -2.35 7.98
CA GLU A 85 -11.22 -3.76 8.35
C GLU A 85 -11.76 -4.58 7.16
N GLN A 86 -12.64 -4.01 6.33
CA GLN A 86 -13.10 -4.67 5.11
C GLN A 86 -11.92 -5.03 4.21
N VAL A 87 -11.00 -4.09 3.95
CA VAL A 87 -9.82 -4.36 3.12
C VAL A 87 -8.86 -5.35 3.80
N MET A 88 -8.70 -5.30 5.12
CA MET A 88 -7.90 -6.29 5.85
C MET A 88 -8.45 -7.72 5.69
N VAL A 89 -9.78 -7.89 5.81
CA VAL A 89 -10.46 -9.18 5.70
C VAL A 89 -10.53 -9.70 4.27
N GLU A 90 -10.86 -8.83 3.31
CA GLU A 90 -11.14 -9.24 1.92
C GLU A 90 -9.88 -9.29 1.05
N VAL A 91 -8.83 -8.55 1.41
CA VAL A 91 -7.63 -8.40 0.58
C VAL A 91 -6.36 -8.83 1.31
N VAL A 92 -6.01 -8.18 2.42
CA VAL A 92 -4.67 -8.34 3.03
C VAL A 92 -4.48 -9.71 3.65
N ARG A 93 -5.39 -10.15 4.54
CA ARG A 93 -5.26 -11.44 5.23
C ARG A 93 -5.33 -12.61 4.23
N PRO A 94 -6.25 -12.65 3.24
CA PRO A 94 -6.24 -13.68 2.21
C PRO A 94 -4.95 -13.71 1.39
N LEU A 95 -4.41 -12.54 1.02
CA LEU A 95 -3.16 -12.43 0.28
C LEU A 95 -1.97 -13.02 1.06
N VAL A 96 -1.83 -12.65 2.34
CA VAL A 96 -0.75 -13.16 3.20
C VAL A 96 -0.91 -14.67 3.46
N ALA A 97 -2.13 -15.13 3.74
CA ALA A 97 -2.42 -16.55 3.91
C ALA A 97 -2.10 -17.37 2.65
N GLU A 98 -2.42 -16.85 1.46
CA GLU A 98 -2.13 -17.52 0.19
C GLU A 98 -0.62 -17.59 -0.09
N MET A 99 0.12 -16.51 0.20
CA MET A 99 1.58 -16.51 0.10
C MET A 99 2.20 -17.58 1.02
N ALA A 100 1.74 -17.70 2.26
CA ALA A 100 2.17 -18.76 3.16
C ALA A 100 1.80 -20.15 2.64
N ARG A 101 0.57 -20.34 2.14
CA ARG A 101 0.09 -21.61 1.57
C ARG A 101 0.95 -22.07 0.38
N ARG A 102 1.48 -21.12 -0.39
CA ARG A 102 2.40 -21.38 -1.52
C ARG A 102 3.85 -21.67 -1.11
N GLY A 103 4.15 -21.66 0.19
CA GLY A 103 5.52 -21.85 0.70
C GLY A 103 6.40 -20.61 0.62
N THR A 104 5.80 -19.43 0.39
CA THR A 104 6.49 -18.14 0.33
C THR A 104 5.92 -17.17 1.36
N PRO A 105 5.99 -17.47 2.68
CA PRO A 105 5.41 -16.61 3.71
C PRO A 105 6.06 -15.23 3.68
N TYR A 106 5.23 -14.18 3.76
CA TYR A 106 5.69 -12.80 3.67
C TYR A 106 5.82 -12.17 5.06
N ARG A 107 6.96 -11.53 5.33
CA ARG A 107 7.27 -10.89 6.61
C ARG A 107 7.84 -9.51 6.33
N SER A 108 7.12 -8.47 6.70
CA SER A 108 7.44 -7.03 6.60
C SER A 108 6.14 -6.26 6.35
N ILE A 109 6.25 -5.00 5.95
CA ILE A 109 5.14 -4.18 5.48
C ILE A 109 4.63 -4.68 4.12
N ILE A 110 3.31 -4.82 3.98
CA ILE A 110 2.62 -4.97 2.71
C ILE A 110 1.79 -3.72 2.48
N TYR A 111 1.91 -3.16 1.28
CA TYR A 111 1.23 -1.95 0.84
C TYR A 111 0.26 -2.32 -0.27
N CYS A 112 -1.03 -2.07 -0.08
CA CYS A 112 -2.09 -2.30 -1.05
C CYS A 112 -2.57 -0.98 -1.64
N GLY A 113 -2.42 -0.84 -2.96
CA GLY A 113 -3.02 0.22 -3.75
C GLY A 113 -4.50 -0.07 -3.98
N MET A 114 -5.39 0.75 -3.43
CA MET A 114 -6.83 0.53 -3.48
C MET A 114 -7.54 1.63 -4.25
N MET A 115 -8.63 1.28 -4.91
CA MET A 115 -9.59 2.24 -5.47
C MET A 115 -10.97 2.01 -4.87
N LEU A 116 -11.58 3.04 -4.29
CA LEU A 116 -12.90 2.98 -3.70
C LEU A 116 -13.97 3.32 -4.74
N THR A 117 -14.53 2.28 -5.36
CA THR A 117 -15.60 2.41 -6.37
C THR A 117 -16.98 2.46 -5.73
N THR A 118 -18.02 2.65 -6.53
CA THR A 118 -19.42 2.55 -6.07
C THR A 118 -19.81 1.14 -5.62
N GLU A 119 -19.10 0.11 -6.07
CA GLU A 119 -19.34 -1.29 -5.72
C GLU A 119 -18.52 -1.73 -4.50
N GLY A 120 -17.49 -0.97 -4.12
CA GLY A 120 -16.61 -1.26 -2.99
C GLY A 120 -15.12 -1.04 -3.29
N PRO A 121 -14.24 -1.38 -2.33
CA PRO A 121 -12.80 -1.28 -2.51
C PRO A 121 -12.30 -2.31 -3.53
N THR A 122 -11.50 -1.87 -4.50
CA THR A 122 -10.87 -2.71 -5.52
C THR A 122 -9.36 -2.61 -5.43
N LEU A 123 -8.67 -3.75 -5.42
CA LEU A 123 -7.21 -3.80 -5.41
C LEU A 123 -6.65 -3.43 -6.79
N LEU A 124 -5.73 -2.47 -6.82
CA LEU A 124 -5.00 -2.07 -8.02
C LEU A 124 -3.63 -2.78 -8.09
N GLU A 125 -2.87 -2.70 -7.01
CA GLU A 125 -1.50 -3.19 -6.94
C GLU A 125 -1.11 -3.56 -5.51
N VAL A 126 -0.06 -4.38 -5.41
CA VAL A 126 0.57 -4.75 -4.14
C VAL A 126 2.05 -4.42 -4.22
N ASN A 127 2.56 -3.77 -3.20
CA ASN A 127 3.97 -3.47 -3.03
C ASN A 127 4.48 -4.13 -1.75
N VAL A 128 5.73 -4.59 -1.80
CA VAL A 128 6.40 -5.39 -0.77
C VAL A 128 7.45 -4.57 0.02
N ARG A 129 7.22 -3.26 0.12
CA ARG A 129 8.07 -2.31 0.86
C ARG A 129 7.25 -1.05 1.14
N PHE A 130 7.77 -0.19 2.00
CA PHE A 130 7.16 1.12 2.22
C PHE A 130 7.11 1.95 0.93
N GLY A 131 6.05 2.74 0.78
CA GLY A 131 5.95 3.72 -0.29
C GLY A 131 6.87 4.93 -0.05
N ASP A 132 7.16 5.66 -1.12
CA ASP A 132 7.82 6.96 -1.10
C ASP A 132 6.91 7.88 -1.94
N PRO A 133 6.28 8.92 -1.35
CA PRO A 133 6.61 9.57 -0.07
C PRO A 133 5.81 9.09 1.17
N GLU A 134 5.09 7.97 1.11
CA GLU A 134 4.19 7.54 2.19
C GLU A 134 4.93 7.19 3.49
N ALA A 135 6.16 6.64 3.41
CA ALA A 135 6.98 6.36 4.58
C ALA A 135 7.25 7.63 5.40
N GLN A 136 7.53 8.74 4.72
CA GLN A 136 7.93 10.02 5.31
C GLN A 136 6.81 10.65 6.15
N VAL A 137 5.56 10.27 5.91
CA VAL A 137 4.40 10.78 6.65
C VAL A 137 3.83 9.76 7.62
N LEU A 138 4.03 8.45 7.39
CA LEU A 138 3.56 7.40 8.28
C LEU A 138 4.53 7.12 9.43
N LEU A 139 5.83 6.97 9.13
CA LEU A 139 6.83 6.56 10.12
C LEU A 139 6.97 7.56 11.29
N PRO A 140 7.02 8.90 11.07
CA PRO A 140 7.15 9.84 12.18
C PRO A 140 5.97 9.78 13.16
N ARG A 141 4.80 9.29 12.74
CA ARG A 141 3.62 9.16 13.61
C ARG A 141 3.73 7.96 14.57
N LEU A 142 4.56 6.96 14.26
CA LEU A 142 4.87 5.89 15.21
C LEU A 142 5.68 6.43 16.39
N ASP A 143 6.64 7.31 16.08
CA ASP A 143 7.65 7.75 17.03
C ASP A 143 7.12 8.81 18.01
N GLN A 144 6.07 9.55 17.64
CA GLN A 144 5.52 10.65 18.45
C GLN A 144 4.98 10.21 19.81
N GLU A 145 4.35 9.04 19.90
CA GLU A 145 3.74 8.57 21.16
C GLU A 145 4.64 7.60 21.93
N ASN A 146 5.52 6.85 21.25
CA ASN A 146 6.21 5.69 21.84
C ASN A 146 7.74 5.73 21.68
N GLY A 147 8.30 6.79 21.08
CA GLY A 147 9.71 6.83 20.71
C GLY A 147 10.03 5.89 19.53
N PRO A 148 11.31 5.74 19.16
CA PRO A 148 11.73 5.00 17.97
C PRO A 148 11.52 3.49 18.12
N ILE A 149 10.35 2.99 17.72
CA ILE A 149 9.97 1.56 17.85
C ILE A 149 10.01 0.78 16.53
N LEU A 150 10.31 1.43 15.40
CA LEU A 150 10.27 0.80 14.07
C LEU A 150 11.09 -0.49 13.99
N ALA A 151 12.31 -0.50 14.53
CA ALA A 151 13.18 -1.67 14.51
C ALA A 151 12.58 -2.85 15.28
N GLU A 152 11.94 -2.60 16.43
CA GLU A 152 11.28 -3.63 17.25
C GLU A 152 10.07 -4.22 16.54
N ILE A 153 9.29 -3.37 15.86
CA ILE A 153 8.14 -3.79 15.06
C ILE A 153 8.59 -4.68 13.91
N LEU A 154 9.61 -4.25 13.15
CA LEU A 154 10.14 -5.04 12.05
C LEU A 154 10.74 -6.36 12.54
N LEU A 155 11.44 -6.35 13.68
CA LEU A 155 11.93 -7.58 14.31
C LEU A 155 10.78 -8.50 14.71
N ALA A 156 9.67 -7.99 15.23
CA ALA A 156 8.50 -8.79 15.56
C ALA A 156 7.93 -9.52 14.34
N THR A 157 7.93 -8.92 13.14
CA THR A 157 7.47 -9.60 11.91
C THR A 157 8.24 -10.90 11.58
N THR A 158 9.45 -11.06 12.13
CA THR A 158 10.31 -12.23 11.89
C THR A 158 9.87 -13.48 12.65
N LYS A 159 8.98 -13.34 13.65
CA LYS A 159 8.51 -14.42 14.52
C LYS A 159 7.00 -14.52 14.48
N ASP A 160 6.49 -15.73 14.26
CA ASP A 160 5.05 -15.96 14.19
C ASP A 160 4.35 -15.61 15.52
N GLY A 161 3.29 -14.81 15.44
CA GLY A 161 2.48 -14.38 16.58
C GLY A 161 3.10 -13.26 17.42
N ALA A 162 4.28 -12.74 17.06
CA ALA A 162 4.96 -11.72 17.86
C ALA A 162 4.37 -10.32 17.66
N LEU A 163 3.76 -10.02 16.51
CA LEU A 163 3.16 -8.70 16.26
C LEU A 163 2.03 -8.38 17.24
N LYS A 164 1.23 -9.36 17.63
CA LYS A 164 0.10 -9.18 18.57
C LYS A 164 0.53 -8.72 19.97
N ASN A 165 1.76 -9.05 20.35
CA ASN A 165 2.35 -8.68 21.64
C ASN A 165 3.42 -7.59 21.48
N SER A 166 3.54 -6.99 20.30
CA SER A 166 4.55 -5.98 20.00
C SER A 166 4.16 -4.61 20.57
N PRO A 167 5.14 -3.72 20.79
CA PRO A 167 4.88 -2.34 21.22
C PRO A 167 3.93 -1.58 20.28
N PHE A 168 3.82 -1.98 19.01
CA PHE A 168 2.90 -1.39 18.04
C PHE A 168 1.43 -1.55 18.42
N VAL A 169 1.03 -2.70 18.96
CA VAL A 169 -0.37 -2.94 19.35
C VAL A 169 -0.70 -2.17 20.63
N SER A 170 0.25 -2.04 21.56
CA SER A 170 0.09 -1.22 22.77
C SER A 170 0.14 0.29 22.49
N ALA A 171 0.82 0.70 21.42
CA ALA A 171 1.02 2.08 21.02
C ALA A 171 -0.27 2.82 20.61
N GLN A 172 -1.37 2.10 20.36
CA GLN A 172 -2.52 2.57 19.58
C GLN A 172 -2.10 3.03 18.16
N ARG A 173 -3.05 2.97 17.21
CA ARG A 173 -2.77 3.35 15.81
C ARG A 173 -2.28 4.81 15.76
N PRO A 174 -1.40 5.19 14.81
CA PRO A 174 -0.94 6.57 14.72
C PRO A 174 -2.12 7.52 14.45
N GLN A 175 -2.66 8.16 15.49
CA GLN A 175 -3.81 9.04 15.42
C GLN A 175 -3.38 10.46 15.07
N CYS A 176 -4.29 11.27 14.52
CA CYS A 176 -4.01 12.71 14.42
C CYS A 176 -4.08 13.30 15.81
N ALA A 177 -3.09 14.12 16.18
CA ALA A 177 -3.29 15.12 17.22
C ALA A 177 -4.46 16.01 16.78
N SER A 178 -5.52 16.04 17.58
CA SER A 178 -6.66 16.93 17.43
C SER A 178 -6.26 18.39 17.62
#